data_AF-A0A853B752-F1
#
_entry.id   AF-A0A853B752-F1
#
_cell.length_a   1.000
_cell.length_b   1.000
_cell.length_c   1.000
_cell.angle_alpha   90.00
_cell.angle_beta   90.00
_cell.angle_gamma   90.00
#
_symmetry.space_group_name_H-M   'P 1'
#
loop_
_entity.id
_entity.type
_entity.pdbx_description
1 polymer ?
#
loop_
_entity_poly.entity_id
_entity_poly.type
_entity_poly.pdbx_seq_one_letter_code
_entity_poly.pdbx_strand_id
1 'polypeptide(L)' 'MARPSPLQVRNLVVAVLAALIAVWNVTRGGPWYLTAIFGLGCVLALGSAALNRPG' A
#
# COMPACT_ATOMS: atom_id res chain seq x y z
N MET A 1 -2.41 23.52 -3.83
CA MET A 1 -1.96 22.15 -3.48
C MET A 1 -1.08 21.66 -4.63
N ALA A 2 0.21 21.45 -4.38
CA ALA A 2 1.14 20.96 -5.40
C ALA A 2 0.62 19.65 -5.98
N ARG A 3 0.69 19.50 -7.30
CA ARG A 3 0.20 18.31 -8.00
C ARG A 3 0.96 17.09 -7.47
N PRO A 4 0.28 16.03 -6.97
CA PRO A 4 0.98 14.86 -6.44
C PRO A 4 1.87 14.27 -7.54
N SER A 5 3.12 13.93 -7.18
CA SER A 5 4.08 13.41 -8.15
C SER A 5 3.60 12.06 -8.71
N PRO A 6 3.96 11.69 -9.95
CA PRO A 6 3.59 10.39 -10.53
C PRO A 6 4.00 9.19 -9.64
N LEU A 7 5.13 9.31 -8.93
CA LEU A 7 5.61 8.32 -7.97
C LEU A 7 4.70 8.19 -6.75
N GLN A 8 4.21 9.32 -6.24
CA GLN A 8 3.31 9.35 -5.09
C GLN A 8 1.96 8.70 -5.42
N VAL A 9 1.43 8.97 -6.63
CA VAL A 9 0.21 8.34 -7.14
C VAL A 9 0.39 6.82 -7.28
N ARG A 10 1.49 6.37 -7.91
CA ARG A 10 1.78 4.92 -8.03
C ARG A 10 1.83 4.24 -6.68
N ASN A 11 2.58 4.81 -5.73
CA ASN A 11 2.73 4.21 -4.41
C ASN A 11 1.40 4.19 -3.63
N LEU A 12 0.56 5.21 -3.78
CA LEU A 12 -0.79 5.19 -3.20
C LEU A 12 -1.65 4.08 -3.80
N VAL A 13 -1.62 3.91 -5.12
CA VAL A 13 -2.35 2.83 -5.82
C VAL A 13 -1.87 1.46 -5.33
N VAL A 14 -0.56 1.26 -5.20
CA VAL A 14 0.02 0.01 -4.68
C VAL A 14 -0.41 -0.24 -3.24
N ALA A 15 -0.42 0.79 -2.38
CA ALA A 15 -0.90 0.68 -1.01
C ALA A 15 -2.37 0.24 -0.97
N VAL A 16 -3.24 0.87 -1.76
CA VAL A 16 -4.67 0.52 -1.81
C VAL A 16 -4.87 -0.92 -2.28
N LEU A 17 -4.18 -1.34 -3.35
CA LEU A 17 -4.27 -2.71 -3.86
C LEU A 17 -3.77 -3.74 -2.85
N ALA A 18 -2.64 -3.47 -2.19
CA ALA A 18 -2.11 -4.35 -1.15
C ALA A 18 -3.07 -4.47 0.05
N ALA A 19 -3.69 -3.36 0.48
CA ALA A 19 -4.70 -3.38 1.53
C ALA A 19 -5.93 -4.21 1.13
N LEU A 20 -6.44 -4.04 -0.09
CA LEU A 20 -7.59 -4.81 -0.60
C LEU A 20 -7.29 -6.31 -0.66
N ILE A 21 -6.11 -6.70 -1.12
CA ILE A 21 -5.71 -8.12 -1.19
C ILE A 21 -5.53 -8.69 0.23
N ALA A 22 -4.94 -7.93 1.16
CA ALA A 22 -4.82 -8.34 2.55
C ALA A 22 -6.19 -8.58 3.20
N VAL A 23 -7.13 -7.65 3.03
CA VAL A 23 -8.50 -7.78 3.54
C VAL A 23 -9.19 -8.97 2.90
N TRP A 24 -9.13 -9.10 1.57
CA TRP A 24 -9.73 -10.23 0.85
C TRP A 24 -9.18 -11.58 1.34
N ASN A 25 -7.85 -11.70 1.51
CA ASN A 25 -7.21 -12.90 2.01
C ASN A 25 -7.70 -13.25 3.43
N VAL A 26 -7.82 -12.28 4.33
CA VAL A 26 -8.37 -12.49 5.67
C VAL A 26 -9.83 -12.94 5.62
N THR A 27 -10.68 -12.30 4.81
CA THR A 27 -12.10 -12.67 4.70
C THR A 27 -12.33 -14.08 4.14
N ARG A 28 -11.38 -14.61 3.36
CA ARG A 28 -11.44 -15.96 2.78
C ARG A 28 -10.83 -17.03 3.68
N GLY A 29 -10.32 -16.67 4.87
CA GLY A 29 -9.56 -17.58 5.71
C GLY A 29 -8.25 -18.02 5.08
N GLY A 30 -7.69 -17.19 4.20
CA GLY A 30 -6.45 -17.48 3.48
C GLY A 30 -5.23 -17.48 4.41
N PRO A 31 -4.07 -17.93 3.90
CA PRO A 31 -2.87 -18.10 4.71
C PRO A 31 -2.41 -16.79 5.36
N TRP A 32 -2.12 -16.84 6.66
CA TRP A 32 -1.76 -15.65 7.46
C TRP A 32 -0.51 -14.91 6.94
N TYR A 33 0.43 -15.65 6.36
CA TYR A 33 1.68 -15.08 5.83
C TYR A 33 1.44 -14.17 4.61
N LEU A 34 0.41 -14.44 3.79
CA LEU A 34 0.06 -13.57 2.67
C LEU A 34 -0.46 -12.22 3.18
N THR A 35 -1.33 -12.24 4.20
CA THR A 35 -1.80 -11.01 4.86
C THR A 35 -0.64 -10.19 5.41
N ALA A 36 0.35 -10.84 6.03
CA ALA A 36 1.54 -10.17 6.55
C ALA A 36 2.38 -9.52 5.45
N ILE A 37 2.59 -10.21 4.32
CA ILE A 37 3.35 -9.68 3.17
C ILE A 37 2.63 -8.48 2.55
N PHE A 38 1.33 -8.60 2.27
CA PHE A 38 0.56 -7.51 1.69
C PHE A 38 0.41 -6.32 2.65
N GLY A 39 0.24 -6.59 3.95
CA GLY A 39 0.21 -5.56 4.99
C GLY A 39 1.55 -4.79 5.07
N LEU A 40 2.68 -5.52 5.09
CA LEU A 40 4.01 -4.89 5.11
C LEU A 40 4.27 -4.07 3.85
N GLY A 41 3.92 -4.61 2.67
CA GLY A 41 4.01 -3.89 1.40
C GLY A 41 3.16 -2.61 1.38
N CYS A 42 1.97 -2.64 2.00
CA CYS A 42 1.11 -1.48 2.14
C CYS A 42 1.76 -0.38 3.02
N VAL A 43 2.34 -0.75 4.16
CA VAL A 43 3.04 0.19 5.05
C VAL A 43 4.25 0.82 4.37
N LEU A 44 5.05 0.02 3.64
CA LEU A 44 6.22 0.51 2.91
C LEU A 44 5.83 1.45 1.76
N ALA A 45 4.76 1.13 1.02
CA ALA A 45 4.26 1.98 -0.05
C ALA A 45 3.74 3.33 0.49
N LEU A 46 3.01 3.32 1.62
CA LEU A 46 2.57 4.54 2.30
C LEU A 46 3.76 5.34 2.84
N GLY A 47 4.72 4.69 3.48
CA GLY A 47 5.96 5.33 3.96
C GLY A 47 6.75 5.98 2.82
N SER A 48 6.85 5.31 1.67
CA SER A 48 7.49 5.87 0.49
C SER A 48 6.72 7.06 -0.10
N ALA A 49 5.39 7.01 -0.14
CA ALA A 49 4.56 8.15 -0.55
C ALA A 49 4.67 9.33 0.43
N ALA A 50 4.84 9.04 1.72
CA ALA A 50 5.04 10.01 2.78
C ALA A 50 6.46 10.60 2.81
N LEU A 51 7.49 9.90 2.35
CA LEU A 51 8.85 10.45 2.28
C LEU A 51 9.09 11.26 1.00
N ASN A 52 8.44 10.90 -0.10
CA ASN A 52 8.58 11.57 -1.40
C ASN A 52 7.62 12.75 -1.60
N ARG A 53 7.14 13.38 -0.53
CA ARG A 53 6.31 14.60 -0.66
C ARG A 53 7.21 15.73 -1.17
N PRO A 54 6.81 16.49 -2.21
CA PRO A 54 7.57 17.68 -2.60
C PRO A 54 7.59 18.65 -1.41
N GLY A 55 8.80 18.99 -0.95
CA GLY A 55 9.04 20.05 0.04
C GLY A 55 8.74 21.42 -0.52
#